data_AF-A0A1G4PS42-F1
#
_entry.id   AF-A0A1G4PS42-F1
#
_cell.length_a   1.000
_cell.length_b   1.000
_cell.length_c   1.000
_cell.angle_alpha   90.00
_cell.angle_beta   90.00
_cell.angle_gamma   90.00
#
_symmetry.space_group_name_H-M   'P 1'
#
loop_
_entity.id
_entity.type
_entity.pdbx_description
1 polymer ?
#
loop_
_entity_poly.entity_id
_entity_poly.type
_entity_poly.pdbx_seq_one_letter_code
_entity_poly.pdbx_strand_id
1 'polypeptide(L)'
;MARIKRILGKRGRTTIPYEFRKILDLKHNDVLTFAMNDAENCVVITKERICTDDCILLHPNGRDISLDDFLSKMNREEMLKAIAALSKALVEKEDRHETQDISD
;
A
#
# COMPACT_ATOMS: atom_id res chain seq x y z
N MET A 1 10.27 2.20 18.80
CA MET A 1 11.26 2.19 17.70
C MET A 1 12.38 1.23 18.05
N ALA A 2 12.65 0.23 17.22
CA ALA A 2 13.86 -0.57 17.35
C ALA A 2 15.07 0.25 16.92
N ARG A 3 16.14 0.27 17.71
CA ARG A 3 17.39 0.98 17.41
C ARG A 3 18.55 0.00 17.51
N ILE A 4 19.33 -0.12 16.44
CA ILE A 4 20.54 -0.96 16.38
C ILE A 4 21.70 -0.05 15.99
N LYS A 5 22.74 0.00 16.82
CA LYS A 5 23.94 0.81 16.57
C LYS A 5 24.96 0.01 15.76
N ARG A 6 25.63 0.65 14.81
CA ARG A 6 26.74 0.10 14.04
C ARG A 6 27.86 1.14 13.94
N ILE A 7 29.10 0.66 13.89
CA ILE A 7 30.27 1.51 13.66
C ILE A 7 30.42 1.70 12.15
N LEU A 8 30.62 2.94 11.71
CA LEU A 8 30.88 3.25 10.31
C LEU A 8 32.30 2.81 9.95
N GLY A 9 32.43 1.94 8.95
CA GLY A 9 33.74 1.50 8.48
C GLY A 9 34.50 2.60 7.73
N LYS A 10 35.80 2.40 7.48
CA LYS A 10 36.69 3.38 6.79
C LYS A 10 36.16 3.92 5.46
N ARG A 11 35.34 3.14 4.75
CA ARG A 11 34.77 3.50 3.43
C ARG A 11 33.35 4.07 3.51
N GLY A 12 32.84 4.39 4.70
CA GLY A 12 31.49 4.91 4.88
C GLY A 12 30.37 3.88 4.64
N ARG A 13 30.71 2.60 4.42
CA ARG A 13 29.72 1.54 4.22
C ARG A 13 29.26 1.01 5.56
N THR A 14 27.95 0.84 5.71
CA THR A 14 27.32 0.13 6.82
C THR A 14 26.32 -0.87 6.28
N THR A 15 26.07 -1.94 7.02
CA THR A 15 25.09 -2.96 6.64
C THR A 15 23.79 -2.69 7.37
N ILE A 16 22.68 -2.70 6.63
CA ILE A 16 21.34 -2.65 7.23
C ILE A 16 21.15 -3.95 8.04
N PRO A 17 20.91 -3.86 9.37
CA PRO A 17 20.74 -5.03 10.23
C PRO A 17 19.70 -6.01 9.70
N TYR A 18 19.90 -7.31 9.96
CA TYR A 18 19.06 -8.38 9.40
C TYR A 18 17.58 -8.21 9.79
N GLU A 19 17.34 -7.79 11.03
CA GLU A 19 16.04 -7.54 11.61
C GLU A 19 15.27 -6.50 10.80
N PHE A 20 15.92 -5.40 10.43
CA PHE A 20 15.31 -4.34 9.62
C PHE A 20 15.11 -4.77 8.18
N ARG A 21 16.07 -5.52 7.61
CA ARG A 21 15.90 -6.09 6.26
C ARG A 21 14.70 -7.02 6.18
N LYS A 22 14.46 -7.83 7.22
CA LYS A 22 13.31 -8.73 7.28
C LYS A 22 11.98 -7.97 7.40
N ILE A 23 11.93 -6.96 8.27
CA ILE A 23 10.71 -6.15 8.48
C ILE A 23 10.35 -5.34 7.23
N LEU A 24 11.35 -4.77 6.56
CA LEU A 24 11.16 -3.91 5.37
C LEU A 24 11.25 -4.68 4.04
N ASP A 25 11.33 -6.01 4.08
CA ASP A 25 11.53 -6.90 2.92
C ASP A 25 12.65 -6.43 1.97
N LEU A 26 13.79 -6.01 2.53
CA LEU A 26 14.97 -5.61 1.76
C LEU A 26 15.73 -6.84 1.28
N LYS A 27 15.83 -6.99 -0.04
CA LYS A 27 16.46 -8.10 -0.76
C LYS A 27 17.72 -7.64 -1.48
N HIS A 28 18.51 -8.62 -1.92
CA HIS A 28 19.67 -8.35 -2.76
C HIS A 28 19.22 -7.67 -4.06
N ASN A 29 19.99 -6.67 -4.51
CA ASN A 29 19.72 -5.84 -5.68
C ASN A 29 18.49 -4.93 -5.61
N ASP A 30 17.88 -4.76 -4.43
CA ASP A 30 16.93 -3.66 -4.22
C ASP A 30 17.62 -2.31 -4.39
N VAL A 31 16.91 -1.35 -4.97
CA VAL A 31 17.38 0.02 -5.12
C VAL A 31 17.02 0.81 -3.88
N LEU A 32 17.99 1.55 -3.35
CA LEU A 32 17.82 2.35 -2.14
C LEU A 32 18.17 3.81 -2.42
N THR A 33 17.31 4.72 -1.99
CA THR A 33 17.59 6.16 -1.94
C THR A 33 18.13 6.54 -0.57
N PHE A 34 19.15 7.40 -0.56
CA PHE A 34 19.66 8.05 0.65
C PHE A 34 19.30 9.53 0.57
N ALA A 35 18.52 10.01 1.54
CA ALA A 35 18.15 11.42 1.64
C ALA A 35 18.62 11.99 2.99
N MET A 36 19.12 13.22 2.97
CA MET A 36 19.42 13.95 4.21
C MET A 36 18.12 14.52 4.77
N ASN A 37 17.89 14.35 6.07
CA ASN A 37 16.90 15.11 6.81
C ASN A 37 17.62 16.17 7.63
N ASP A 38 17.65 17.41 7.12
CA ASP A 38 18.37 18.52 7.72
C ASP A 38 17.83 18.90 9.10
N ALA A 39 16.53 18.72 9.35
CA ALA A 39 15.90 19.06 10.63
C ALA A 39 16.34 18.11 11.76
N GLU A 40 16.49 16.83 11.44
CA GLU A 40 16.85 15.79 12.41
C GLU A 40 18.33 15.40 12.39
N ASN A 41 19.13 16.03 11.50
CA ASN A 41 20.53 15.72 11.26
C ASN A 41 20.77 14.21 11.07
N CYS A 42 19.95 13.59 10.22
CA CYS A 42 19.99 12.14 9.99
C CYS A 42 19.89 11.81 8.50
N VAL A 43 20.30 10.59 8.14
CA VAL A 43 20.13 10.06 6.78
C VAL A 43 18.97 9.08 6.79
N VAL A 44 17.98 9.35 5.94
CA VAL A 44 16.84 8.47 5.70
C VAL A 44 17.17 7.57 4.52
N ILE A 45 16.90 6.27 4.67
CA ILE A 45 17.10 5.28 3.63
C ILE A 45 15.73 4.74 3.24
N THR A 46 15.39 4.82 1.95
CA THR A 46 14.10 4.39 1.40
C THR A 46 14.32 3.30 0.35
N LYS A 47 13.51 2.23 0.40
CA LYS A 47 13.47 1.23 -0.67
C LYS A 47 12.67 1.77 -1.84
N GLU A 48 13.29 1.82 -3.01
CA GLU A 48 12.69 2.30 -4.24
C GLU A 48 12.16 1.16 -5.11
N ARG A 49 11.18 1.50 -5.95
CA ARG A 49 10.72 0.66 -7.04
C ARG A 49 11.04 1.38 -8.36
N ILE A 50 11.86 0.78 -9.21
CA ILE A 50 12.07 1.29 -10.56
C ILE A 50 10.81 1.01 -11.39
N CYS A 51 10.33 2.04 -12.08
CA CYS A 51 9.19 1.95 -12.96
C CYS A 51 9.52 2.64 -14.27
N THR A 52 9.44 1.91 -15.38
CA THR A 52 9.80 2.42 -16.72
C THR A 52 8.64 3.10 -17.43
N ASP A 53 7.40 2.66 -17.21
CA ASP A 53 6.18 3.28 -17.73
C ASP A 53 5.07 3.16 -16.66
N ASP A 54 4.41 4.28 -16.34
CA ASP A 54 3.26 4.41 -15.44
C ASP A 54 3.31 3.53 -14.19
N CYS A 55 4.21 3.86 -13.26
CA CYS A 55 3.97 3.48 -11.88
C CYS A 55 2.79 4.27 -11.35
N ILE A 56 1.60 3.74 -11.60
CA ILE A 56 0.41 4.23 -10.98
C ILE A 56 0.58 3.95 -9.49
N LEU A 57 0.94 5.00 -8.75
CA LEU A 57 1.34 5.02 -7.34
C LEU A 57 0.49 4.02 -6.56
N LEU A 58 1.04 2.84 -6.31
CA LEU A 58 0.48 1.91 -5.36
C LEU A 58 0.84 2.49 -4.00
N HIS A 59 0.04 3.46 -3.58
CA HIS A 59 -0.05 3.79 -2.18
C HIS A 59 -0.32 2.48 -1.41
N PRO A 60 0.32 2.27 -0.25
CA PRO A 60 0.08 1.07 0.57
C PRO A 60 -1.40 0.92 0.97
N ASN A 61 -2.19 1.99 0.86
CA ASN A 61 -3.64 1.96 0.72
C ASN A 61 -3.93 2.13 -0.77
N GLY A 62 -4.37 1.08 -1.47
CA GLY A 62 -4.56 1.10 -2.94
C GLY A 62 -5.23 2.40 -3.41
N ARG A 63 -4.86 2.87 -4.61
CA ARG A 63 -5.34 4.13 -5.21
C ARG A 63 -6.78 4.40 -4.81
N ASP A 64 -7.05 5.60 -4.29
CA ASP A 64 -8.39 6.15 -4.23
C ASP A 64 -8.83 6.41 -5.69
N ILE A 65 -9.27 5.36 -6.36
CA ILE A 65 -9.90 5.45 -7.67
C ILE A 65 -11.26 6.09 -7.40
N SER A 66 -11.51 7.27 -7.96
CA SER A 66 -12.86 7.86 -7.91
C SER A 66 -13.87 6.87 -8.49
N LEU A 67 -15.04 6.76 -7.87
CA LEU A 67 -16.10 5.88 -8.36
C LEU A 67 -16.40 6.16 -9.84
N ASP A 68 -16.37 7.43 -10.25
CA ASP A 68 -16.60 7.83 -11.64
C ASP A 68 -15.52 7.30 -12.59
N ASP A 69 -14.25 7.33 -12.17
CA ASP A 69 -13.13 6.79 -12.97
C ASP A 69 -13.25 5.27 -13.10
N PHE A 70 -13.67 4.58 -12.03
CA PHE A 70 -13.93 3.15 -12.07
C PHE A 70 -15.09 2.79 -13.00
N LEU A 71 -16.21 3.51 -12.92
CA LEU A 71 -17.38 3.31 -13.78
C LEU A 71 -17.06 3.59 -15.26
N SER A 72 -16.24 4.61 -15.53
CA SER A 72 -15.86 4.97 -16.91
C SER A 72 -15.03 3.89 -17.62
N LYS A 73 -14.34 3.03 -16.86
CA LYS A 73 -13.46 1.98 -17.39
C LYS A 73 -14.20 0.66 -17.65
N MET A 74 -15.45 0.51 -17.19
CA MET A 74 -16.23 -0.69 -17.45
C MET A 74 -16.86 -0.69 -18.83
N ASN A 75 -16.87 -1.85 -19.47
CA ASN A 75 -17.72 -2.07 -20.63
C ASN A 75 -19.18 -2.39 -20.22
N ARG A 76 -20.09 -2.39 -21.20
CA ARG A 76 -21.53 -2.62 -20.96
C ARG A 76 -21.81 -3.95 -20.25
N GLU A 77 -21.07 -5.00 -20.58
CA GLU A 77 -21.29 -6.33 -19.99
C GLU A 77 -20.86 -6.38 -18.52
N GLU A 78 -19.70 -5.78 -18.22
CA GLU A 78 -19.18 -5.64 -16.85
C GLU A 78 -20.12 -4.79 -15.99
N MET A 79 -20.62 -3.69 -16.53
CA MET A 79 -21.56 -2.81 -15.82
C MET A 79 -22.86 -3.54 -15.46
N LEU A 80 -23.41 -4.37 -16.37
CA LEU A 80 -24.61 -5.15 -16.09
C LEU A 80 -24.39 -6.20 -14.98
N LYS A 81 -23.22 -6.87 -14.99
CA LYS A 81 -22.85 -7.82 -13.94
C LYS A 81 -22.68 -7.13 -12.58
N ALA A 82 -22.03 -5.96 -12.57
CA ALA A 82 -21.83 -5.17 -11.36
C ALA A 82 -23.17 -4.72 -10.76
N ILE A 83 -24.09 -4.21 -11.58
CA ILE A 83 -25.43 -3.79 -11.13
C ILE A 83 -26.19 -4.97 -10.52
N ALA A 84 -26.20 -6.14 -11.17
CA ALA A 84 -26.89 -7.32 -10.66
C ALA A 84 -26.29 -7.84 -9.34
N ALA A 85 -24.96 -7.75 -9.18
CA ALA A 85 -24.30 -8.12 -7.93
C ALA A 85 -24.62 -7.13 -6.80
N LEU A 86 -24.61 -5.83 -7.10
CA LEU A 86 -24.92 -4.78 -6.13
C LEU A 86 -26.37 -4.81 -5.67
N SER A 87 -27.33 -5.02 -6.58
CA SER A 87 -28.75 -5.12 -6.22
C SER A 87 -29.00 -6.30 -5.29
N LYS A 88 -28.39 -7.46 -5.58
CA LYS A 88 -28.46 -8.64 -4.70
C LYS A 88 -27.87 -8.35 -3.32
N ALA A 89 -26.71 -7.70 -3.26
CA ALA A 89 -26.03 -7.40 -2.00
C ALA A 89 -26.79 -6.38 -1.12
N LEU A 90 -27.56 -5.46 -1.73
CA LEU A 90 -28.41 -4.52 -0.99
C LEU A 90 -29.59 -5.23 -0.32
N VAL A 91 -30.30 -6.08 -1.06
CA VAL A 91 -31.41 -6.87 -0.51
C VAL A 91 -30.92 -7.76 0.64
N GLU A 92 -29.80 -8.46 0.47
CA GLU A 92 -29.22 -9.29 1.55
C GLU A 92 -28.77 -8.48 2.78
N LYS A 93 -28.50 -7.18 2.63
CA LYS A 93 -28.16 -6.31 3.78
C LYS A 93 -29.40 -5.82 4.51
N GLU A 94 -30.51 -5.57 3.81
CA GLU A 94 -31.79 -5.21 4.41
C GLU A 94 -32.35 -6.36 5.26
N ASP A 95 -32.30 -7.60 4.75
CA ASP A 95 -32.73 -8.81 5.48
C ASP A 95 -31.95 -9.01 6.81
N ARG A 96 -30.67 -8.61 6.83
CA ARG A 96 -29.82 -8.69 8.04
C ARG A 96 -30.11 -7.58 9.06
N HIS A 97 -30.67 -6.46 8.61
CA HIS A 97 -31.05 -5.36 9.51
C HIS A 97 -32.41 -5.66 10.17
N GLU A 98 -33.38 -6.18 9.41
CA GLU A 98 -34.70 -6.56 9.94
C GLU A 98 -34.64 -7.74 10.93
N THR A 99 -33.66 -8.64 10.82
CA THR A 99 -33.48 -9.72 11.80
C THR A 99 -32.81 -9.29 13.11
N GLN A 100 -32.16 -8.12 13.15
CA GLN A 100 -31.60 -7.56 14.39
C GLN A 100 -32.62 -6.72 15.17
N ASP A 101 -33.63 -6.15 14.51
CA ASP A 101 -34.64 -5.28 15.13
C ASP A 101 -35.85 -6.04 15.75
N ILE A 102 -35.89 -7.38 15.65
CA ILE A 102 -36.98 -8.23 16.19
C ILE A 102 -36.55 -8.97 17.50
N SER A 103 -35.33 -8.77 17.98
CA SER A 103 -34.78 -9.47 19.16
C SER A 103 -34.57 -8.61 20.42
N ASP A 104 -35.32 -7.53 20.60
CA ASP A 104 -35.41 -6.78 21.87
C ASP A 104 -36.82 -6.86 22.50
#